data_AF-A0A1L5KNR4-F1
#
_entry.id   AF-A0A1L5KNR4-F1
#
_cell.length_a   1.000
_cell.length_b   1.000
_cell.length_c   1.000
_cell.angle_alpha   90.00
_cell.angle_beta   90.00
_cell.angle_gamma   90.00
#
_symmetry.space_group_name_H-M   'P 1'
#
loop_
_entity.id
_entity.type
_entity.pdbx_description
1 polymer ?
#
loop_
_entity_poly.entity_id
_entity_poly.type
_entity_poly.pdbx_seq_one_letter_code
_entity_poly.pdbx_strand_id
1 'polypeptide(L)'
;TSFLKNRRTGEYIVKQDGTLFTLENDELLVTVARRGAELTRIYDKKADREVLWCAEPSVWNRHAPVLFPFVGKCYEGAYVHDGKEYGMTPHGFARDMDFEPLLCDMDECWFRLKDTPETYEKYPFHFEVEIGHRLEGRTIEVMWKVANTDSGEMLFMMGGHPAFQVP
;
A
#
# COMPACT_ATOMS: atom_id res chain seq x y z
N THR A 1 -10.66 -6.62 18.29
CA THR A 1 -10.75 -5.15 18.19
C THR A 1 -9.47 -4.57 18.76
N SER A 2 -8.46 -4.37 17.91
CA SER A 2 -7.16 -3.82 18.32
C SER A 2 -7.26 -2.30 18.34
N PHE A 3 -7.16 -1.71 19.53
CA PHE A 3 -7.04 -0.27 19.71
C PHE A 3 -5.56 0.12 19.63
N LEU A 4 -5.20 1.02 18.71
CA LEU A 4 -3.89 1.68 18.71
C LEU A 4 -3.98 2.93 19.58
N LYS A 5 -3.08 3.03 20.57
CA LYS A 5 -3.09 4.10 21.58
C LYS A 5 -2.42 5.35 21.03
N ASN A 6 -3.16 6.45 20.94
CA ASN A 6 -2.58 7.77 20.64
C ASN A 6 -1.59 8.14 21.77
N ARG A 7 -0.31 8.34 21.43
CA ARG A 7 0.75 8.60 22.42
C ARG A 7 0.74 10.01 23.00
N ARG A 8 -0.01 10.96 22.41
CA ARG A 8 -0.13 12.35 22.88
C ARG A 8 -1.37 12.61 23.72
N THR A 9 -2.51 12.03 23.36
CA THR A 9 -3.80 12.32 24.03
C THR A 9 -4.29 11.20 24.94
N GLY A 10 -3.79 9.98 24.78
CA GLY A 10 -4.30 8.81 25.51
C GLY A 10 -5.74 8.40 25.12
N GLU A 11 -6.34 9.08 24.13
CA GLU A 11 -7.69 8.82 23.65
C GLU A 11 -7.70 7.72 22.57
N TYR A 12 -8.78 6.95 22.57
CA TYR A 12 -9.07 5.93 21.56
C TYR A 12 -9.72 6.61 20.35
N ILE A 13 -8.94 6.92 19.31
CA ILE A 13 -9.49 7.47 18.07
C ILE A 13 -10.11 6.32 17.27
N VAL A 14 -11.44 6.35 17.10
CA VAL A 14 -12.14 5.42 16.21
C VAL A 14 -12.85 6.20 15.10
N LYS A 15 -12.29 6.10 13.89
CA LYS A 15 -13.04 5.77 12.67
C LYS A 15 -12.20 4.77 11.87
N GLN A 16 -11.96 3.59 12.46
CA GLN A 16 -11.22 2.50 11.84
C GLN A 16 -12.02 1.22 12.11
N ASP A 17 -12.63 0.64 11.09
CA ASP A 17 -13.10 -0.75 11.15
C ASP A 17 -11.92 -1.76 11.07
N GLY A 18 -10.69 -1.25 11.14
CA GLY A 18 -9.45 -2.00 10.95
C GLY A 18 -9.02 -2.11 9.49
N THR A 19 -9.80 -1.58 8.54
CA THR A 19 -9.53 -1.70 7.11
C THR A 19 -9.14 -0.38 6.42
N LEU A 20 -9.60 0.76 6.94
CA LEU A 20 -9.29 2.09 6.41
C LEU A 20 -8.76 3.02 7.52
N PHE A 21 -7.74 3.80 7.20
CA PHE A 21 -7.01 4.69 8.11
C PHE A 21 -7.02 6.11 7.55
N THR A 22 -7.23 7.10 8.41
CA THR A 22 -7.30 8.51 8.00
C THR A 22 -6.12 9.29 8.55
N LEU A 23 -5.45 10.06 7.68
CA LEU A 23 -4.49 11.10 8.03
C LEU A 23 -5.13 12.44 7.68
N GLU A 24 -5.10 13.41 8.59
CA GLU A 24 -5.77 14.69 8.36
C GLU A 24 -5.03 15.87 8.99
N ASN A 25 -5.01 16.99 8.27
CA ASN A 25 -4.62 18.29 8.80
C ASN A 25 -5.58 19.39 8.29
N ASP A 26 -5.20 20.67 8.45
CA ASP A 26 -6.04 21.80 8.03
C ASP A 26 -6.21 21.89 6.50
N GLU A 27 -5.31 21.29 5.72
CA GLU A 27 -5.27 21.39 4.26
C GLU A 27 -5.93 20.19 3.57
N LEU A 28 -5.58 18.97 4.02
CA LEU A 28 -5.92 17.72 3.34
C LEU A 28 -6.53 16.70 4.30
N LEU A 29 -7.47 15.91 3.77
CA LEU A 29 -7.93 14.65 4.37
C LEU A 29 -7.52 13.50 3.45
N VAL A 30 -6.80 12.53 4.00
CA VAL A 30 -6.23 11.40 3.29
C VAL A 30 -6.73 10.10 3.88
N THR A 31 -7.11 9.13 3.05
CA THR A 31 -7.44 7.77 3.52
C THR A 31 -6.58 6.71 2.88
N VAL A 32 -6.09 5.78 3.69
CA VAL A 32 -5.24 4.66 3.30
C VAL A 32 -5.90 3.34 3.71
N ALA A 33 -6.03 2.41 2.77
CA ALA A 33 -6.59 1.09 3.03
C ALA A 33 -5.49 0.12 3.50
N ARG A 34 -5.83 -0.76 4.46
CA ARG A 34 -4.98 -1.88 4.87
C ARG A 34 -4.67 -2.82 3.71
N ARG A 35 -5.66 -3.03 2.85
CA ARG A 35 -5.53 -3.84 1.64
C ARG A 35 -4.61 -3.10 0.65
N GLY A 36 -3.51 -3.74 0.29
CA GLY A 36 -2.48 -3.19 -0.59
C GLY A 36 -1.70 -2.02 -0.01
N ALA A 37 -1.92 -1.65 1.26
CA ALA A 37 -1.51 -0.36 1.83
C ALA A 37 -1.88 0.80 0.87
N GLU A 38 -3.05 0.74 0.25
CA GLU A 38 -3.41 1.62 -0.88
C GLU A 38 -3.83 3.01 -0.40
N LEU A 39 -3.24 4.06 -0.97
CA LEU A 39 -3.76 5.42 -0.86
C LEU A 39 -5.09 5.51 -1.64
N THR A 40 -6.20 5.64 -0.93
CA THR A 40 -7.56 5.58 -1.50
C THR A 40 -8.22 6.95 -1.68
N ARG A 41 -7.78 7.97 -0.94
CA ARG A 41 -8.38 9.30 -1.03
C ARG A 41 -7.36 10.39 -0.73
N ILE A 42 -7.46 11.47 -1.48
CA ILE A 42 -6.84 12.75 -1.18
C ILE A 42 -7.90 13.82 -1.42
N TYR A 43 -8.47 14.36 -0.35
CA TYR A 43 -9.48 15.40 -0.42
C TYR A 43 -8.87 16.74 -0.03
N ASP A 44 -8.93 17.71 -0.94
CA ASP A 44 -8.44 19.08 -0.74
C ASP A 44 -9.53 19.92 -0.07
N LYS A 45 -9.34 20.23 1.21
CA LYS A 45 -10.34 20.93 2.03
C LYS A 45 -10.53 22.38 1.60
N LYS A 46 -9.49 23.01 1.03
CA LYS A 46 -9.56 24.40 0.57
C LYS A 46 -10.25 24.54 -0.78
N ALA A 47 -10.02 23.57 -1.67
CA ALA A 47 -10.61 23.56 -3.00
C ALA A 47 -11.94 22.78 -3.09
N ASP A 48 -12.37 22.18 -1.98
CA ASP A 48 -13.58 21.35 -1.87
C ASP A 48 -13.69 20.30 -2.99
N ARG A 49 -12.63 19.49 -3.16
CA ARG A 49 -12.58 18.48 -4.23
C ARG A 49 -11.74 17.26 -3.90
N GLU A 50 -12.07 16.15 -4.56
CA GLU A 50 -11.20 14.98 -4.63
C GLU A 50 -10.05 15.23 -5.63
N VAL A 51 -8.83 14.87 -5.22
CA VAL A 51 -7.64 14.93 -6.07
C VAL A 51 -7.34 13.58 -6.70
N LEU A 52 -7.53 12.51 -5.93
CA LEU A 52 -7.32 11.14 -6.41
C LEU A 52 -8.55 10.63 -7.17
N TRP A 53 -8.33 9.77 -8.16
CA TRP A 53 -9.38 9.04 -8.85
C TRP A 53 -10.20 8.17 -7.87
N CYS A 54 -11.53 8.19 -7.99
CA CYS A 54 -12.46 7.55 -7.06
C CYS A 54 -12.74 6.06 -7.33
N ALA A 55 -11.88 5.37 -8.07
CA ALA A 55 -12.00 3.94 -8.37
C ALA A 55 -13.34 3.49 -9.00
N GLU A 56 -13.94 4.30 -9.88
CA GLU A 56 -15.20 3.96 -10.54
C GLU A 56 -15.08 2.62 -11.29
N PRO A 57 -15.80 1.55 -10.88
CA PRO A 57 -15.54 0.19 -11.34
C PRO A 57 -15.78 -0.03 -12.83
N SER A 58 -16.64 0.79 -13.44
CA SER A 58 -16.90 0.76 -14.88
C SER A 58 -15.74 1.26 -15.74
N VAL A 59 -14.75 1.96 -15.14
CA VAL A 59 -13.59 2.52 -15.84
C VAL A 59 -12.29 1.90 -15.32
N TRP A 60 -12.00 2.06 -14.02
CA TRP A 60 -10.83 1.50 -13.36
C TRP A 60 -11.08 1.40 -11.85
N ASN A 61 -11.19 0.18 -11.34
CA ASN A 61 -11.66 -0.12 -9.99
C ASN A 61 -10.58 -0.05 -8.88
N ARG A 62 -9.56 0.79 -9.06
CA ARG A 62 -8.47 1.01 -8.08
C ARG A 62 -8.15 2.49 -7.99
N HIS A 63 -7.41 2.92 -6.96
CA HIS A 63 -7.07 4.32 -6.70
C HIS A 63 -5.59 4.60 -6.95
N ALA A 64 -4.71 3.97 -6.16
CA ALA A 64 -3.27 4.15 -6.20
C ALA A 64 -2.53 2.89 -5.72
N PRO A 65 -2.68 1.75 -6.42
CA PRO A 65 -2.11 0.50 -5.94
C PRO A 65 -0.57 0.54 -5.90
N VAL A 66 -0.01 -0.14 -4.90
CA VAL A 66 1.42 -0.43 -4.82
C VAL A 66 1.73 -1.72 -5.59
N LEU A 67 2.83 -1.71 -6.33
CA LEU A 67 3.24 -2.77 -7.26
C LEU A 67 4.44 -3.50 -6.68
N PHE A 68 4.26 -4.73 -6.25
CA PHE A 68 5.31 -5.60 -5.70
C PHE A 68 4.90 -7.07 -5.85
N PRO A 69 5.83 -7.99 -6.20
CA PRO A 69 7.26 -7.77 -6.49
C PRO A 69 7.56 -7.48 -7.98
N PHE A 70 6.54 -7.18 -8.79
CA PHE A 70 6.69 -6.88 -10.22
C PHE A 70 6.02 -5.56 -10.58
N VAL A 71 6.57 -4.89 -11.59
CA VAL A 71 5.94 -3.74 -12.26
C VAL A 71 5.62 -4.14 -13.69
N GLY A 72 4.37 -3.92 -14.12
CA GLY A 72 3.91 -4.34 -15.45
C GLY A 72 3.54 -5.82 -15.49
N LYS A 73 3.70 -6.46 -16.65
CA LYS A 73 3.31 -7.87 -16.86
C LYS A 73 4.50 -8.72 -17.28
N CYS A 74 4.52 -9.97 -16.82
CA CYS A 74 5.44 -10.97 -17.35
C CYS A 74 4.95 -11.45 -18.73
N TYR A 75 5.90 -11.79 -19.62
CA TYR A 75 5.57 -12.46 -20.88
C TYR A 75 4.89 -13.80 -20.57
N GLU A 76 3.77 -14.08 -21.25
CA GLU A 76 2.93 -15.27 -21.00
C GLU A 76 2.48 -15.48 -19.53
N GLY A 77 2.56 -14.44 -18.69
CA GLY A 77 2.11 -14.51 -17.29
C GLY A 77 3.04 -15.28 -16.35
N ALA A 78 4.27 -15.58 -16.77
CA ALA A 78 5.23 -16.32 -15.97
C ALA A 78 6.66 -15.77 -16.09
N TYR A 79 7.52 -16.13 -15.14
CA TYR A 79 8.95 -15.86 -15.18
C TYR A 79 9.73 -17.11 -14.75
N VAL A 80 11.01 -17.17 -15.12
CA VAL A 80 11.89 -18.28 -14.78
C VAL A 80 12.93 -17.81 -13.76
N HIS A 81 13.08 -18.58 -12.69
CA HIS A 81 14.13 -18.39 -11.69
C HIS A 81 14.72 -19.76 -11.34
N ASP A 82 16.05 -19.86 -11.36
CA ASP A 82 16.80 -21.11 -11.13
C ASP A 82 16.29 -22.32 -11.91
N GLY A 83 15.91 -22.09 -13.17
CA GLY A 83 15.41 -23.12 -14.08
C GLY A 83 13.98 -23.60 -13.82
N LYS A 84 13.28 -23.01 -12.84
CA LYS A 84 11.87 -23.27 -12.55
C LYS A 84 10.99 -22.10 -12.98
N GLU A 85 9.83 -22.43 -13.54
CA GLU A 85 8.82 -21.45 -13.94
C GLU A 85 7.86 -21.13 -12.78
N TYR A 86 7.50 -19.84 -12.66
CA TYR A 86 6.60 -19.31 -11.65
C TYR A 86 5.56 -18.40 -12.31
N GLY A 87 4.28 -18.64 -12.00
CA GLY A 87 3.19 -17.77 -12.44
C GLY A 87 3.14 -16.46 -11.67
N MET A 88 2.90 -15.36 -12.37
CA MET A 88 2.82 -14.02 -11.77
C MET A 88 1.74 -13.15 -12.41
N THR A 89 0.91 -12.54 -11.56
CA THR A 89 -0.11 -11.58 -12.00
C THR A 89 0.52 -10.26 -12.39
N PRO A 90 -0.10 -9.48 -13.31
CA PRO A 90 0.38 -8.14 -13.61
C PRO A 90 0.51 -7.28 -12.35
N HIS A 91 1.65 -6.62 -12.19
CA HIS A 91 2.04 -5.79 -11.05
C HIS A 91 2.25 -6.53 -9.73
N GLY A 92 2.46 -7.84 -9.79
CA GLY A 92 2.66 -8.67 -8.60
C GLY A 92 1.36 -8.89 -7.84
N PHE A 93 1.48 -9.10 -6.53
CA PHE A 93 0.38 -9.53 -5.65
C PHE A 93 0.13 -8.59 -4.47
N ALA A 94 1.05 -7.69 -4.12
CA ALA A 94 0.95 -6.89 -2.90
C ALA A 94 -0.36 -6.09 -2.80
N ARG A 95 -0.79 -5.44 -3.88
CA ARG A 95 -2.07 -4.68 -3.94
C ARG A 95 -3.32 -5.50 -3.65
N ASP A 96 -3.24 -6.83 -3.68
CA ASP A 96 -4.36 -7.76 -3.49
C ASP A 96 -4.29 -8.47 -2.13
N MET A 97 -3.31 -8.12 -1.29
CA MET A 97 -3.10 -8.68 0.04
C MET A 97 -3.41 -7.65 1.12
N ASP A 98 -3.78 -8.14 2.31
CA ASP A 98 -3.94 -7.28 3.47
C ASP A 98 -2.60 -7.14 4.20
N PHE A 99 -2.23 -5.91 4.52
CA PHE A 99 -1.04 -5.64 5.32
C PHE A 99 -1.38 -5.60 6.81
N GLU A 100 -0.40 -5.87 7.67
CA GLU A 100 -0.49 -5.68 9.11
C GLU A 100 -0.19 -4.21 9.46
N PRO A 101 -1.07 -3.48 10.16
CA PRO A 101 -0.76 -2.13 10.62
C PRO A 101 0.32 -2.16 11.71
N LEU A 102 1.41 -1.42 11.51
CA LEU A 102 2.51 -1.29 12.48
C LEU A 102 2.40 -0.03 13.33
N LEU A 103 2.03 1.08 12.69
CA LEU A 103 1.88 2.39 13.29
C LEU A 103 0.72 3.09 12.57
N CYS A 104 -0.19 3.70 13.32
CA CYS A 104 -1.16 4.64 12.76
C CYS A 104 -1.34 5.77 13.78
N ASP A 105 -0.88 6.96 13.41
CA ASP A 105 -1.06 8.21 14.14
C ASP A 105 -1.84 9.22 13.26
N MET A 106 -1.92 10.47 13.70
CA MET A 106 -2.69 11.53 13.02
C MET A 106 -2.14 11.92 11.64
N ASP A 107 -0.82 11.87 11.46
CA ASP A 107 -0.11 12.34 10.28
C ASP A 107 0.75 11.25 9.62
N GLU A 108 0.85 10.05 10.20
CA GLU A 108 1.66 8.97 9.64
C GLU A 108 1.06 7.59 9.93
N CYS A 109 1.08 6.71 8.93
CA CYS A 109 0.76 5.29 9.11
C CYS A 109 1.76 4.39 8.37
N TRP A 110 2.04 3.22 8.94
CA TRP A 110 2.90 2.17 8.39
C TRP A 110 2.18 0.83 8.41
N PHE A 111 2.37 0.07 7.34
CA PHE A 111 1.80 -1.25 7.13
C PHE A 111 2.88 -2.23 6.70
N ARG A 112 2.75 -3.50 7.07
CA ARG A 112 3.72 -4.57 6.77
C ARG A 112 3.08 -5.74 6.04
N LEU A 113 3.79 -6.26 5.04
CA LEU A 113 3.50 -7.56 4.43
C LEU A 113 4.75 -8.43 4.52
N LYS A 114 4.61 -9.63 5.07
CA LYS A 114 5.66 -10.66 5.07
C LYS A 114 5.30 -11.74 4.06
N ASP A 115 6.29 -12.45 3.58
CA ASP A 115 6.05 -13.65 2.79
C ASP A 115 5.27 -14.70 3.60
N THR A 116 4.44 -15.43 2.87
CA THR A 116 3.71 -16.61 3.31
C THR A 116 4.02 -17.78 2.38
N PRO A 117 3.71 -19.03 2.76
CA PRO A 117 3.84 -20.18 1.86
C PRO A 117 3.20 -19.95 0.49
N GLU A 118 2.01 -19.32 0.44
CA GLU A 118 1.29 -19.03 -0.80
C GLU A 118 1.99 -17.98 -1.67
N THR A 119 2.64 -16.98 -1.08
CA THR A 119 3.45 -16.02 -1.84
C THR A 119 4.74 -16.66 -2.32
N TYR A 120 5.35 -17.53 -1.50
CA TYR A 120 6.60 -18.22 -1.81
C TYR A 120 6.47 -19.18 -3.00
N GLU A 121 5.29 -19.81 -3.15
CA GLU A 121 4.94 -20.62 -4.33
C GLU A 121 4.99 -19.83 -5.65
N LYS A 122 4.75 -18.51 -5.61
CA LYS A 122 4.73 -17.62 -6.80
C LYS A 122 6.00 -16.78 -6.93
N TYR A 123 6.68 -16.53 -5.81
CA TYR A 123 7.84 -15.67 -5.68
C TYR A 123 8.77 -16.26 -4.61
N PRO A 124 9.76 -17.07 -5.02
CA PRO A 124 10.52 -17.95 -4.12
C PRO A 124 11.59 -17.20 -3.31
N PHE A 125 11.24 -16.07 -2.72
CA PHE A 125 12.09 -15.26 -1.88
C PHE A 125 11.37 -14.93 -0.58
N HIS A 126 12.09 -14.99 0.54
CA HIS A 126 11.59 -14.49 1.80
C HIS A 126 11.72 -12.96 1.83
N PHE A 127 10.65 -12.27 2.21
CA PHE A 127 10.61 -10.82 2.18
C PHE A 127 9.81 -10.23 3.33
N GLU A 128 10.13 -8.99 3.65
CA GLU A 128 9.28 -8.10 4.42
C GLU A 128 9.19 -6.75 3.71
N VAL A 129 7.97 -6.32 3.38
CA VAL A 129 7.68 -5.02 2.77
C VAL A 129 6.93 -4.17 3.77
N GLU A 130 7.47 -3.00 4.11
CA GLU A 130 6.76 -1.97 4.86
C GLU A 130 6.41 -0.80 3.94
N ILE A 131 5.16 -0.33 4.00
CA ILE A 131 4.66 0.82 3.25
C ILE A 131 4.16 1.85 4.25
N GLY A 132 4.73 3.04 4.19
CA GLY A 132 4.37 4.19 5.01
C GLY A 132 3.68 5.28 4.20
N HIS A 133 2.76 6.00 4.84
CA HIS A 133 2.18 7.23 4.32
C HIS A 133 2.34 8.31 5.38
N ARG A 134 2.90 9.46 5.01
CA ARG A 134 3.02 10.63 5.88
C ARG A 134 2.39 11.86 5.24
N LEU A 135 1.64 12.62 6.02
CA LEU A 135 0.99 13.86 5.62
C LEU A 135 1.67 15.06 6.32
N GLU A 136 2.36 15.89 5.55
CA GLU A 136 3.01 17.12 6.03
C GLU A 136 2.52 18.33 5.21
N GLY A 137 1.71 19.19 5.83
CA GLY A 137 1.08 20.31 5.13
C GLY A 137 0.25 19.83 3.93
N ARG A 138 0.69 20.15 2.71
CA ARG A 138 0.05 19.71 1.45
C ARG A 138 0.80 18.58 0.75
N THR A 139 1.80 18.00 1.39
CA THR A 139 2.62 16.91 0.84
C THR A 139 2.19 15.60 1.45
N ILE A 140 1.99 14.59 0.58
CA ILE A 140 1.79 13.20 0.99
C ILE A 140 3.01 12.43 0.52
N GLU A 141 3.78 11.91 1.47
CA GLU A 141 4.94 11.07 1.19
C GLU A 141 4.53 9.60 1.29
N VAL A 142 4.80 8.83 0.24
CA VAL A 142 4.65 7.37 0.23
C VAL A 142 6.04 6.76 0.36
N MET A 143 6.29 6.08 1.47
CA MET A 143 7.58 5.54 1.86
C MET A 143 7.58 4.03 1.75
N TRP A 144 8.68 3.43 1.27
CA TRP A 144 8.80 1.99 1.12
C TRP A 144 10.06 1.48 1.79
N LYS A 145 9.95 0.36 2.50
CA LYS A 145 11.09 -0.43 2.95
C LYS A 145 10.89 -1.85 2.49
N VAL A 146 11.90 -2.40 1.81
CA VAL A 146 11.90 -3.79 1.37
C VAL A 146 13.11 -4.46 2.00
N ALA A 147 12.87 -5.47 2.82
CA ALA A 147 13.90 -6.26 3.46
C ALA A 147 13.89 -7.66 2.85
N ASN A 148 15.07 -8.10 2.41
CA ASN A 148 15.34 -9.50 2.16
C ASN A 148 15.56 -10.18 3.52
N THR A 149 14.71 -11.14 3.87
CA THR A 149 14.75 -11.84 5.16
C THR A 149 15.48 -13.19 5.08
N ASP A 150 16.06 -13.50 3.92
CA ASP A 150 16.95 -14.64 3.69
C ASP A 150 18.42 -14.17 3.56
N SER A 151 19.31 -15.14 3.35
CA SER A 151 20.75 -14.97 3.15
C SER A 151 21.17 -14.83 1.68
N GLY A 152 20.30 -15.24 0.74
CA GLY A 152 20.55 -15.17 -0.71
C GLY A 152 20.29 -13.80 -1.33
N GLU A 153 20.47 -13.66 -2.64
CA GLU A 153 20.02 -12.47 -3.37
C GLU A 153 18.49 -12.49 -3.52
N MET A 154 17.84 -11.33 -3.37
CA MET A 154 16.42 -11.17 -3.64
C MET A 154 16.21 -10.20 -4.82
N LEU A 155 15.52 -10.67 -5.85
CA LEU A 155 15.24 -9.90 -7.06
C LEU A 155 13.81 -9.36 -7.04
N PHE A 156 13.62 -8.04 -6.99
CA PHE A 156 12.28 -7.46 -6.94
C PHE A 156 12.18 -6.17 -7.76
N MET A 157 10.94 -5.79 -8.07
CA MET A 157 10.55 -4.48 -8.53
C MET A 157 9.58 -3.85 -7.53
N MET A 158 9.63 -2.54 -7.39
CA MET A 158 8.71 -1.76 -6.56
C MET A 158 8.21 -0.55 -7.35
N GLY A 159 6.92 -0.23 -7.25
CA GLY A 159 6.35 0.94 -7.91
C GLY A 159 5.03 1.37 -7.29
N GLY A 160 4.63 2.60 -7.61
CA GLY A 160 3.29 3.14 -7.32
C GLY A 160 2.51 3.36 -8.60
N HIS A 161 1.18 3.32 -8.52
CA HIS A 161 0.31 3.55 -9.67
C HIS A 161 -0.87 4.49 -9.33
N PRO A 162 -0.65 5.69 -8.78
CA PRO A 162 -1.73 6.63 -8.49
C PRO A 162 -2.40 7.12 -9.78
N ALA A 163 -3.74 7.14 -9.80
CA ALA A 163 -4.48 7.94 -10.78
C ALA A 163 -5.08 9.18 -10.15
N PHE A 164 -4.96 10.29 -10.86
CA PHE A 164 -5.44 11.60 -10.42
C PHE A 164 -6.61 12.03 -11.28
N GLN A 165 -7.55 12.76 -10.67
CA GLN A 165 -8.56 13.46 -11.44
C GLN A 165 -7.90 14.59 -12.25
N VAL A 166 -8.36 14.77 -13.49
CA VAL A 166 -7.95 15.89 -14.35
C VAL A 166 -9.16 16.83 -14.43
N PRO A 167 -9.09 18.03 -13.81
CA PRO A 167 -10.16 19.02 -13.84
C PRO A 167 -10.45 19.58 -15.23
#